data_AF-A0A356NFS9-F1
#
_entry.id   AF-A0A356NFS9-F1
#
_cell.length_a   1.000
_cell.length_b   1.000
_cell.length_c   1.000
_cell.angle_alpha   90.00
_cell.angle_beta   90.00
_cell.angle_gamma   90.00
#
_symmetry.space_group_name_H-M   'P 1'
#
loop_
_entity.id
_entity.type
_entity.pdbx_description
1 polymer ?
#
loop_
_entity_poly.entity_id
_entity_poly.type
_entity_poly.pdbx_seq_one_letter_code
_entity_poly.pdbx_strand_id
1 'polypeptide(L)'
;MGVERWLGPQAQDLTWRLVRFQPLLRTVPAAVRLRLSIALAGWPLIGINPGNGRAPHTVAAHERQVVVVHFRWDEACLQLPLQQQDPATA
;
A
#
# COMPACT_ATOMS: atom_id res chain seq x y z
N MET A 1 3.78 -3.92 -6.63
CA MET A 1 3.54 -2.82 -5.66
C MET A 1 2.16 -2.25 -5.93
N GLY A 2 1.36 -2.00 -4.90
CA GLY A 2 0.14 -1.20 -5.00
C GLY A 2 0.36 0.14 -4.31
N VAL A 3 -0.23 1.21 -4.84
CA VAL A 3 -0.15 2.56 -4.26
C VAL A 3 -1.52 3.19 -4.39
N GLU A 4 -2.01 3.74 -3.29
CA GLU A 4 -3.22 4.57 -3.28
C GLU A 4 -2.92 5.88 -2.55
N ARG A 5 -3.71 6.90 -2.86
CA ARG A 5 -3.60 8.21 -2.21
C ARG A 5 -4.99 8.76 -1.92
N TRP A 6 -5.23 9.04 -0.65
CA TRP A 6 -6.39 9.78 -0.17
C TRP A 6 -5.93 11.14 0.36
N LEU A 7 -6.60 12.21 -0.09
CA LEU A 7 -6.30 13.60 0.26
C LEU A 7 -7.55 14.29 0.78
N GLY A 8 -7.36 15.36 1.55
CA GLY A 8 -8.43 16.17 2.11
C GLY A 8 -9.13 15.52 3.31
N PRO A 9 -10.32 16.03 3.70
CA PRO A 9 -11.03 15.61 4.91
C PRO A 9 -11.29 14.10 4.99
N GLN A 10 -11.66 13.46 3.88
CA GLN A 10 -11.88 12.01 3.80
C GLN A 10 -10.68 11.15 4.22
N ALA A 11 -9.45 11.70 4.15
CA ALA A 11 -8.25 10.98 4.58
C ALA A 11 -8.15 10.87 6.12
N GLN A 12 -8.96 11.62 6.86
CA GLN A 12 -9.05 11.59 8.32
C GLN A 12 -10.04 10.54 8.81
N ASP A 13 -10.90 10.02 7.93
CA ASP A 13 -11.89 9.01 8.27
C ASP A 13 -11.20 7.66 8.49
N LEU A 14 -11.41 7.07 9.66
CA LEU A 14 -10.99 5.71 9.96
C LEU A 14 -11.93 4.72 9.27
N THR A 15 -11.59 4.35 8.04
CA THR A 15 -12.43 3.50 7.17
C THR A 15 -11.60 2.48 6.43
N TRP A 16 -12.28 1.44 5.92
CA TRP A 16 -11.67 0.40 5.10
C TRP A 16 -11.15 0.97 3.79
N ARG A 17 -9.89 0.68 3.48
CA ARG A 17 -9.23 1.07 2.25
C ARG A 17 -8.74 -0.16 1.50
N LEU A 18 -8.97 -0.18 0.19
CA LEU A 18 -8.49 -1.22 -0.70
C LEU A 18 -7.30 -0.69 -1.49
N VAL A 19 -6.18 -1.42 -1.48
CA VAL A 19 -5.01 -1.15 -2.32
C VAL A 19 -4.85 -2.30 -3.30
N ARG A 20 -4.92 -2.00 -4.60
CA ARG A 20 -4.70 -3.00 -5.64
C ARG A 20 -3.21 -3.12 -5.96
N PHE A 21 -2.68 -4.32 -5.84
CA PHE A 21 -1.30 -4.61 -6.20
C PHE A 21 -1.20 -4.87 -7.70
N GLN A 22 -0.10 -4.41 -8.31
CA GLN A 22 0.26 -4.86 -9.65
C GLN A 22 0.33 -6.40 -9.69
N PRO A 23 -0.30 -7.06 -10.68
CA PRO A 23 -0.28 -8.51 -10.80
C PRO A 23 1.13 -9.07 -10.88
N LEU A 24 1.33 -10.25 -10.30
CA LEU A 24 2.61 -10.93 -10.31
C LEU A 24 2.37 -12.44 -10.43
N LEU A 25 3.04 -13.07 -11.39
CA LEU A 25 3.12 -14.53 -11.50
C LEU A 25 4.47 -14.99 -10.93
N ARG A 26 4.45 -15.63 -9.77
CA ARG A 26 5.66 -16.15 -9.11
C ARG A 26 5.36 -17.44 -8.35
N THR A 27 6.27 -18.40 -8.48
CA THR A 27 6.34 -19.57 -7.61
C THR A 27 7.12 -19.21 -6.35
N VAL A 28 6.57 -19.55 -5.18
CA VAL A 28 7.22 -19.33 -3.89
C VAL A 28 7.73 -20.68 -3.39
N PRO A 29 9.05 -20.88 -3.23
CA PRO A 29 9.60 -22.12 -2.69
C PRO A 29 9.08 -22.36 -1.26
N ALA A 30 8.89 -23.62 -0.89
CA ALA A 30 8.34 -23.99 0.43
C ALA A 30 9.12 -23.43 1.63
N ALA A 31 10.43 -23.21 1.49
CA ALA A 31 11.28 -22.64 2.53
C ALA A 31 11.23 -21.10 2.62
N VAL A 32 10.53 -20.43 1.70
CA VAL A 32 10.47 -18.96 1.62
C VAL A 32 9.13 -18.47 2.17
N ARG A 33 9.17 -17.33 2.87
CA ARG A 33 7.98 -16.67 3.39
C ARG A 33 7.60 -15.45 2.55
N LEU A 34 6.30 -15.26 2.36
CA LEU A 34 5.76 -14.01 1.85
C LEU A 34 5.85 -12.93 2.93
N ARG A 35 6.26 -11.73 2.52
CA ARG A 35 6.29 -10.54 3.38
C ARG A 35 5.49 -9.43 2.73
N LEU A 36 4.49 -8.92 3.45
CA LEU A 36 3.81 -7.68 3.13
C LEU A 36 4.50 -6.54 3.89
N SER A 37 4.95 -5.52 3.16
CA SER A 37 5.45 -4.27 3.74
C SER A 37 4.48 -3.14 3.41
N ILE A 38 4.15 -2.34 4.41
CA ILE A 38 3.28 -1.17 4.28
C ILE A 38 4.10 0.06 4.65
N ALA A 39 4.08 1.07 3.78
CA ALA A 39 4.82 2.31 3.96
C ALA A 39 3.93 3.49 3.59
N LEU A 40 4.11 4.61 4.30
CA LEU A 40 3.36 5.84 4.04
C LEU A 40 3.96 6.70 2.91
N ALA A 41 5.11 6.29 2.37
CA ALA A 41 5.81 6.97 1.28
C ALA A 41 6.60 5.97 0.42
N GLY A 42 6.77 6.30 -0.86
CA GLY A 42 7.53 5.52 -1.85
C GLY A 42 8.49 6.39 -2.67
N TRP A 43 9.12 7.37 -2.03
CA TRP A 43 10.07 8.30 -2.67
C TRP A 43 11.31 7.55 -3.21
N PRO A 44 11.86 7.91 -4.39
CA PRO A 44 11.48 9.03 -5.25
C PRO A 44 10.35 8.73 -6.25
N LEU A 45 9.98 7.47 -6.40
CA LEU A 45 9.03 7.04 -7.43
C LEU A 45 7.62 7.59 -7.21
N ILE A 46 7.22 7.77 -5.94
CA ILE A 46 5.92 8.32 -5.54
C ILE A 46 6.14 9.57 -4.70
N GLY A 47 5.54 10.69 -5.12
CA GLY A 47 5.59 11.95 -4.38
C GLY A 47 5.05 11.83 -2.94
N ILE A 48 5.78 12.41 -1.99
CA ILE A 48 5.45 12.36 -0.55
C ILE A 48 4.20 13.19 -0.27
N ASN A 49 3.23 12.63 0.46
CA ASN A 49 2.06 13.39 0.90
C ASN A 49 2.50 14.50 1.88
N PRO A 50 2.05 15.75 1.68
CA PRO A 50 2.55 16.89 2.46
C PRO A 50 1.97 16.97 3.88
N GLY A 51 0.98 16.16 4.23
CA GLY A 51 0.35 16.13 5.55
C GLY A 51 -0.70 17.21 5.80
N ASN A 52 -0.82 18.22 4.94
CA ASN A 52 -1.81 19.30 5.05
C ASN A 52 -3.07 19.09 4.17
N GLY A 53 -3.28 17.87 3.65
CA GLY A 53 -4.42 17.51 2.81
C GLY A 53 -4.33 17.95 1.34
N ARG A 54 -3.30 18.71 0.93
CA ARG A 54 -3.10 19.14 -0.46
C ARG A 54 -2.26 18.13 -1.26
N ALA A 55 -2.23 18.29 -2.59
CA ALA A 55 -1.44 17.43 -3.46
C ALA A 55 0.08 17.68 -3.29
N PRO A 56 0.94 16.66 -3.40
CA PRO A 56 2.40 16.81 -3.19
C PRO A 56 3.08 17.91 -3.99
N HIS A 57 2.65 18.13 -5.24
CA HIS A 57 3.28 19.10 -6.15
C HIS A 57 2.84 20.55 -5.91
N THR A 58 1.83 20.79 -5.07
CA THR A 58 1.30 22.14 -4.80
C THR A 58 1.77 22.73 -3.48
N VAL A 59 2.67 22.04 -2.77
CA VAL A 59 3.07 22.39 -1.41
C VAL A 59 4.58 22.57 -1.31
N ALA A 60 4.99 23.74 -0.83
CA ALA A 60 6.39 24.06 -0.55
C ALA A 60 6.92 23.23 0.63
N ALA A 61 8.24 23.03 0.71
CA ALA A 61 8.83 22.17 1.72
C ALA A 61 8.49 22.58 3.17
N HIS A 62 8.41 23.88 3.46
CA HIS A 62 8.13 24.40 4.80
C HIS A 62 6.65 24.30 5.20
N GLU A 63 5.75 24.07 4.24
CA GLU A 63 4.30 23.88 4.49
C GLU A 63 3.96 22.42 4.80
N ARG A 64 4.95 21.51 4.75
CA ARG A 64 4.76 20.09 5.01
C ARG A 64 4.69 19.83 6.50
N GLN A 65 3.88 18.85 6.88
CA GLN A 65 3.61 18.50 8.26
C GLN A 65 3.87 17.02 8.48
N VAL A 66 4.40 16.69 9.66
CA VAL A 66 4.47 15.30 10.12
C VAL A 66 3.05 14.85 10.46
N VAL A 67 2.67 13.67 9.97
CA VAL A 67 1.38 13.06 10.26
C VAL A 67 1.56 11.81 11.10
N VAL A 68 0.58 11.56 11.97
CA VAL A 68 0.43 10.30 12.69
C VAL A 68 -0.65 9.50 11.97
N VAL A 69 -0.37 8.24 11.64
CA VAL A 69 -1.32 7.34 11.01
C VAL A 69 -1.60 6.18 11.95
N HIS A 70 -2.89 5.95 12.18
CA HIS A 70 -3.37 4.84 13.00
C HIS A 70 -3.89 3.76 12.07
N PHE A 71 -3.43 2.54 12.28
CA PHE A 71 -3.93 1.37 11.57
C PHE A 71 -4.77 0.52 12.51
N ARG A 72 -5.95 0.12 12.05
CA ARG A 72 -6.73 -0.97 12.64
C ARG A 72 -6.65 -2.16 11.68
N TRP A 73 -6.28 -3.30 12.22
CA TRP A 73 -6.03 -4.52 11.44
C TRP A 73 -7.09 -5.59 11.65
N ASP A 74 -8.04 -5.35 12.54
CA ASP A 74 -9.16 -6.27 12.79
C ASP A 74 -9.83 -6.56 11.45
N GLU A 75 -9.79 -7.81 10.98
CA GLU A 75 -10.33 -8.26 9.67
C GLU A 75 -9.56 -7.81 8.41
N ALA A 76 -8.43 -7.12 8.54
CA ALA A 76 -7.61 -6.73 7.39
C ALA A 76 -6.99 -7.97 6.73
N CYS A 77 -7.11 -8.08 5.41
CA CYS A 77 -6.60 -9.24 4.68
C CYS A 77 -5.80 -8.86 3.42
N LEU A 78 -4.87 -9.74 3.05
CA LEU A 78 -4.20 -9.75 1.75
C LEU A 78 -4.79 -10.89 0.93
N GLN A 79 -5.41 -10.54 -0.20
CA GLN A 79 -5.96 -11.52 -1.14
C GLN A 79 -4.97 -11.75 -2.28
N LEU A 80 -4.50 -12.99 -2.41
CA LEU A 80 -3.62 -13.42 -3.50
C LEU A 80 -4.30 -14.55 -4.26
N PRO A 81 -4.55 -14.42 -5.58
CA PRO A 81 -5.00 -15.56 -6.37
C PRO A 81 -3.87 -16.59 -6.44
N LEU A 82 -4.15 -17.81 -6.00
CA LEU A 82 -3.21 -18.93 -6.06
C LEU A 82 -3.53 -19.76 -7.30
N GLN A 83 -2.51 -20.04 -8.11
CA GLN A 83 -2.57 -21.09 -9.13
C GLN A 83 -1.87 -22.32 -8.57
N GLN A 84 -2.59 -23.44 -8.49
CA GLN A 84 -1.98 -24.74 -8.20
C GLN A 84 -1.34 -25.27 -9.49
N GLN A 85 -0.14 -25.84 -9.39
CA GLN A 85 0.45 -26.55 -10.53
C GLN A 85 -0.37 -27.81 -10.81
N ASP A 86 -0.68 -28.06 -12.09
CA ASP A 86 -1.29 -29.32 -12.50
C ASP A 86 -0.32 -30.47 -12.20
N PRO A 87 -0.75 -31.53 -11.47
CA PRO A 87 0.10 -32.66 -11.14
C PRO A 87 0.58 -33.46 -12.37
N ALA A 88 0.03 -33.20 -13.57
CA ALA A 88 0.37 -33.89 -14.81
C ALA A 88 1.65 -33.38 -15.51
N THR A 89 2.36 -32.38 -14.95
CA THR A 89 3.56 -31.78 -15.58
C THR A 89 4.82 -31.83 -14.71
N ALA A 90 4.85 -32.67 -13.65
CA ALA A 90 6.00 -32.86 -12.78
C ALA A 90 6.75 -34.18 -13.06
#